data_AF-A0A353HA56-F1
#
_entry.id   AF-A0A353HA56-F1
#
_cell.length_a   1.000
_cell.length_b   1.000
_cell.length_c   1.000
_cell.angle_alpha   90.00
_cell.angle_beta   90.00
_cell.angle_gamma   90.00
#
_symmetry.space_group_name_H-M   'P 1'
#
loop_
_entity.id
_entity.type
_entity.pdbx_description
1 polymer ?
#
loop_
_entity_poly.entity_id
_entity_poly.type
_entity_poly.pdbx_seq_one_letter_code
_entity_poly.pdbx_strand_id
1 'polypeptide(L)'
;MSEIKETPICPHCAKKMSKWETPQMPFGGSTTWTSEFLYVCFNDECPYFLKGWDWMWNNYHHKASYRHTLDPATGLTCPVPVKSKIALKDCIIEE
;
A
#
# COMPACT_ATOMS: atom_id res chain seq x y z
N MET A 1 -7.85 25.73 9.98
CA MET A 1 -7.31 24.74 9.02
C MET A 1 -7.59 23.39 9.62
N SER A 2 -8.60 22.70 9.12
CA SER A 2 -9.10 21.46 9.71
C SER A 2 -8.32 20.30 9.10
N GLU A 3 -7.25 19.87 9.79
CA GLU A 3 -6.56 18.60 9.54
C GLU A 3 -7.59 17.47 9.60
N ILE A 4 -7.90 16.85 8.46
CA ILE A 4 -8.73 15.64 8.41
C ILE A 4 -7.81 14.50 8.86
N LYS A 5 -7.76 14.37 10.19
CA LYS A 5 -6.85 13.57 11.00
C LYS A 5 -7.35 12.15 11.18
N GLU A 6 -7.76 11.50 10.10
CA GLU A 6 -8.27 10.13 10.15
C GLU A 6 -7.34 9.24 9.33
N THR A 7 -6.22 8.84 9.96
CA THR A 7 -5.37 7.78 9.40
C THR A 7 -6.24 6.54 9.19
N PRO A 8 -6.47 6.09 7.96
CA PRO A 8 -7.32 4.95 7.72
C PRO A 8 -6.69 3.73 8.40
N ILE A 9 -7.57 2.90 8.96
CA ILE A 9 -7.20 1.70 9.68
C ILE A 9 -7.32 0.53 8.71
N CYS A 10 -6.29 -0.29 8.63
CA CYS A 10 -6.31 -1.46 7.78
C CYS A 10 -7.35 -2.48 8.31
N PRO A 11 -8.33 -2.93 7.51
CA PRO A 11 -9.36 -3.87 7.95
C PRO A 11 -8.80 -5.26 8.31
N HIS A 12 -7.58 -5.59 7.86
CA HIS A 12 -6.95 -6.90 8.08
C HIS A 12 -6.10 -6.98 9.35
N CYS A 13 -5.56 -5.86 9.84
CA CYS A 13 -4.69 -5.87 11.02
C CYS A 13 -5.02 -4.79 12.06
N ALA A 14 -6.05 -3.98 11.81
CA ALA A 14 -6.48 -2.86 12.65
C ALA A 14 -5.37 -1.85 13.02
N LYS A 15 -4.24 -1.85 12.29
CA LYS A 15 -3.16 -0.86 12.45
C LYS A 15 -3.38 0.33 11.52
N LYS A 16 -2.85 1.49 11.93
CA LYS A 16 -2.85 2.74 11.15
C LYS A 16 -2.08 2.54 9.84
N MET A 17 -2.62 3.08 8.76
CA MET A 17 -1.96 3.12 7.45
C MET A 17 -1.14 4.40 7.32
N SER A 18 -0.04 4.33 6.55
CA SER A 18 0.81 5.49 6.27
C SER A 18 0.47 6.08 4.91
N LYS A 19 0.63 7.39 4.75
CA LYS A 19 0.54 8.05 3.44
C LYS A 19 1.72 7.60 2.59
N TRP A 20 1.44 7.19 1.38
CA TRP A 20 2.42 6.79 0.39
C TRP A 20 2.19 7.63 -0.85
N GLU A 21 3.22 8.33 -1.28
CA GLU A 21 3.20 9.08 -2.53
C GLU A 21 3.19 8.10 -3.68
N THR A 22 2.21 8.25 -4.56
CA THR A 22 2.17 7.41 -5.75
C THR A 22 3.31 7.85 -6.68
N PRO A 23 4.09 6.91 -7.24
CA PRO A 23 5.11 7.25 -8.22
C PRO A 23 4.39 7.77 -9.46
N GLN A 24 4.34 9.09 -9.57
CA GLN A 24 3.91 9.79 -10.77
C GLN A 24 5.00 9.52 -11.81
N MET A 25 4.70 8.66 -12.78
CA MET A 25 5.70 8.31 -13.79
C MET A 25 5.90 9.52 -14.72
N PRO A 26 7.10 10.11 -14.81
CA PRO A 26 7.31 11.40 -15.48
C PRO A 26 7.07 11.39 -17.01
N PHE A 27 6.81 10.22 -17.61
CA PHE A 27 6.62 10.03 -19.05
C PHE A 27 5.29 9.36 -19.41
N GLY A 28 4.18 9.84 -18.87
CA GLY A 28 2.83 9.52 -19.40
C GLY A 28 2.40 8.05 -19.26
N GLY A 29 3.07 7.28 -18.39
CA GLY A 29 2.54 6.00 -17.94
C GLY A 29 1.33 6.26 -17.06
N SER A 30 0.17 5.71 -17.42
CA SER A 30 -0.99 5.73 -16.52
C SER A 30 -0.66 4.87 -15.31
N THR A 31 -0.26 5.52 -14.22
CA THR A 31 -0.28 4.88 -12.91
C THR A 31 -1.72 4.46 -12.65
N THR A 32 -1.95 3.24 -12.15
CA THR A 32 -3.30 2.73 -11.83
C THR A 32 -4.02 3.60 -10.79
N TRP A 33 -3.29 4.52 -10.16
CA TRP A 33 -3.72 5.41 -9.11
C TRP A 33 -3.78 6.84 -9.65
N THR A 34 -4.98 7.41 -9.65
CA THR A 34 -5.26 8.80 -10.03
C THR A 34 -5.02 9.79 -8.89
N SER A 35 -4.96 9.31 -7.64
CA SER A 35 -4.69 10.14 -6.46
C SER A 35 -3.21 10.42 -6.28
N GLU A 36 -2.86 11.63 -5.85
CA GLU A 36 -1.48 12.04 -5.58
C GLU A 36 -0.83 11.17 -4.49
N PHE A 37 -1.60 10.85 -3.45
CA PHE A 37 -1.19 9.95 -2.37
C PHE A 37 -2.24 8.87 -2.13
N LEU A 38 -1.78 7.71 -1.67
CA LEU A 38 -2.60 6.61 -1.20
C LEU A 38 -2.23 6.27 0.24
N TYR A 39 -3.15 5.66 0.95
CA TYR A 39 -2.83 5.07 2.25
C TYR A 39 -2.43 3.63 2.08
N VAL A 40 -1.28 3.24 2.63
CA VAL A 40 -0.75 1.87 2.50
C VAL A 40 -0.49 1.30 3.88
N CYS A 41 -0.89 0.05 4.09
CA CYS A 41 -0.58 -0.66 5.31
C CYS A 41 0.88 -1.14 5.28
N PHE A 42 1.76 -0.50 6.04
CA PHE A 42 3.18 -0.88 6.16
C PHE A 42 3.48 -1.92 7.25
N ASN A 43 2.44 -2.48 7.86
CA ASN A 43 2.60 -3.47 8.91
C ASN A 43 3.14 -4.80 8.36
N ASP A 44 4.38 -5.12 8.70
CA ASP A 44 5.05 -6.37 8.30
C ASP A 44 4.42 -7.62 8.96
N GLU A 45 3.60 -7.44 10.01
CA GLU A 45 2.85 -8.50 10.69
C GLU A 45 1.42 -8.65 10.17
N CYS A 46 1.02 -7.90 9.14
CA CYS A 46 -0.34 -7.97 8.63
C CYS A 46 -0.61 -9.38 8.06
N PRO A 47 -1.69 -10.07 8.46
CA PRO A 47 -1.98 -11.40 7.96
C PRO A 47 -2.20 -11.40 6.44
N TYR A 48 -2.68 -10.29 5.87
CA TYR A 48 -2.79 -10.12 4.41
C TYR A 48 -1.40 -10.14 3.73
N PHE A 49 -0.43 -9.44 4.31
CA PHE A 49 0.94 -9.38 3.80
C PHE A 49 1.66 -10.73 3.96
N LEU A 50 1.57 -11.37 5.13
CA LEU A 50 2.18 -12.68 5.39
C LEU A 50 1.59 -13.77 4.49
N LYS A 51 0.26 -13.83 4.35
CA LYS A 51 -0.40 -14.77 3.44
C LYS A 51 -0.05 -14.50 1.98
N GLY A 52 0.15 -13.24 1.59
CA GLY A 52 0.56 -12.88 0.23
C GLY A 52 1.91 -13.49 -0.15
N TRP A 53 2.88 -13.54 0.78
CA TRP A 53 4.18 -14.17 0.56
C TRP A 53 4.04 -15.68 0.34
N ASP A 54 3.30 -16.34 1.23
CA ASP A 54 3.08 -17.78 1.16
C ASP A 54 2.35 -18.17 -0.12
N TRP A 55 1.30 -17.42 -0.48
CA TRP A 55 0.52 -17.67 -1.70
C TRP A 55 1.35 -17.50 -2.97
N MET A 56 2.14 -16.44 -3.08
CA MET A 56 3.03 -16.20 -4.22
C MET A 56 4.14 -17.25 -4.32
N TRP A 57 4.70 -17.66 -3.17
CA TRP A 57 5.69 -18.70 -3.14
C TRP A 57 5.11 -20.05 -3.55
N ASN A 58 3.95 -20.43 -3.01
CA ASN A 58 3.34 -21.73 -3.28
C ASN A 58 2.76 -21.86 -4.69
N ASN A 59 2.21 -20.79 -5.27
CA ASN A 59 1.60 -20.84 -6.59
C ASN A 59 2.57 -20.53 -7.74
N TYR A 60 3.51 -19.60 -7.51
CA TYR A 60 4.35 -19.05 -8.57
C TYR A 60 5.85 -19.13 -8.26
N HIS A 61 6.26 -19.60 -7.07
CA HIS A 61 7.65 -19.60 -6.61
C HIS A 61 8.34 -18.23 -6.72
N HIS A 62 7.56 -17.15 -6.65
CA HIS A 62 8.05 -15.79 -6.72
C HIS A 62 8.06 -15.14 -5.34
N LYS A 63 9.17 -14.48 -5.00
CA LYS A 63 9.29 -13.67 -3.78
C LYS A 63 8.60 -12.33 -3.98
N ALA A 64 7.27 -12.34 -3.91
CA ALA A 64 6.44 -11.16 -3.91
C ALA A 64 5.33 -11.31 -2.87
N SER A 65 4.80 -10.18 -2.41
CA SER A 65 3.60 -10.13 -1.57
C SER A 65 2.77 -8.93 -1.97
N TYR A 66 1.62 -8.75 -1.33
CA TYR A 66 0.69 -7.67 -1.58
C TYR A 66 0.46 -6.88 -0.29
N ARG A 67 0.41 -5.56 -0.41
CA ARG A 67 0.00 -4.67 0.67
C ARG A 67 -1.36 -4.07 0.33
N HIS A 68 -2.19 -3.96 1.35
CA HIS A 68 -3.49 -3.32 1.21
C HIS A 68 -3.30 -1.81 1.14
N THR A 69 -3.85 -1.19 0.10
CA THR A 69 -3.87 0.26 -0.11
C THR A 69 -5.29 0.77 -0.16
N LEU A 70 -5.48 2.01 0.24
CA LEU A 70 -6.75 2.71 0.26
C LEU A 70 -6.56 4.06 -0.40
N ASP A 71 -7.43 4.32 -1.37
CA ASP A 71 -7.51 5.58 -2.08
C ASP A 71 -8.39 6.55 -1.29
N PRO A 72 -7.86 7.70 -0.84
CA PRO A 72 -8.64 8.64 -0.05
C PRO A 72 -9.64 9.45 -0.87
N ALA A 73 -9.46 9.57 -2.19
CA ALA A 73 -10.35 10.33 -3.05
C ALA A 73 -11.63 9.56 -3.38
N THR A 74 -11.52 8.23 -3.53
CA THR A 74 -12.62 7.34 -3.95
C THR A 74 -13.05 6.37 -2.86
N GLY A 75 -12.25 6.18 -1.80
CA GLY A 75 -12.47 5.16 -0.77
C GLY A 75 -12.20 3.72 -1.26
N LEU A 76 -11.67 3.57 -2.47
CA LEU A 76 -11.40 2.25 -3.06
C LEU A 76 -10.16 1.63 -2.45
N THR A 77 -10.22 0.33 -2.17
CA THR A 77 -9.08 -0.42 -1.67
C THR A 77 -8.45 -1.24 -2.79
N CYS A 78 -7.14 -1.12 -2.96
CA CYS A 78 -6.39 -1.84 -3.99
C CYS A 78 -5.23 -2.63 -3.36
N PRO A 79 -4.88 -3.81 -3.90
CA PRO A 79 -3.66 -4.50 -3.50
C PRO A 79 -2.47 -4.00 -4.30
N VAL A 80 -1.41 -3.57 -3.62
CA VAL A 80 -0.15 -3.17 -4.26
C VAL A 80 0.89 -4.28 -4.10
N PRO A 81 1.44 -4.81 -5.20
CA PRO A 81 2.48 -5.84 -5.14
C PRO A 81 3.79 -5.23 -4.66
N VAL A 82 4.45 -5.93 -3.73
CA VAL A 82 5.75 -5.59 -3.17
C VAL A 82 6.70 -6.76 -3.33
N LYS A 83 7.90 -6.46 -3.82
CA LYS A 83 8.97 -7.46 -3.99
C LYS A 83 9.81 -7.65 -2.72
N SER A 84 9.70 -6.71 -1.76
CA SER A 84 10.47 -6.69 -0.52
C SER A 84 9.69 -5.98 0.60
N LYS A 85 10.04 -6.24 1.87
CA LYS A 85 9.49 -5.51 3.04
C LYS A 85 9.77 -4.00 3.02
N ILE A 86 10.84 -3.62 2.33
CA ILE A 86 11.31 -2.23 2.18
C ILE A 86 10.71 -1.57 0.94
N ALA A 87 10.14 -2.35 0.01
CA ALA A 87 9.50 -1.78 -1.16
C ALA A 87 8.36 -0.85 -0.72
N LEU A 88 8.22 0.28 -1.42
CA LEU A 88 7.31 1.40 -1.10
C LEU A 88 7.75 2.27 0.09
N LYS A 89 8.73 1.88 0.92
CA LYS A 89 9.14 2.69 2.08
C LYS A 89 9.80 4.01 1.70
N ASP A 90 10.45 4.05 0.53
CA ASP A 90 11.18 5.23 0.03
C ASP A 90 10.26 6.40 -0.35
N CYS A 91 9.01 6.12 -0.74
CA CYS A 91 8.01 7.14 -1.08
C CYS A 91 6.93 7.27 0.01
N ILE A 92 7.24 6.90 1.26
CA ILE A 92 6.33 7.19 2.38
C ILE A 92 6.43 8.67 2.68
N ILE A 93 5.27 9.34 2.73
CA ILE A 93 5.18 10.70 3.24
C ILE A 93 5.06 10.56 4.76
N GLU A 94 6.19 10.55 5.45
CA GLU A 94 6.24 10.74 6.90
C GLU A 94 6.05 12.24 7.17
N GLU A 95 4.96 12.59 7.85
CA GLU A 95 4.63 13.96 8.28
C GLU A 95 5.07 14.17 9.74
#